data_AF-A0A1I0FEX4-F1
#
_entry.id   AF-A0A1I0FEX4-F1
#
_cell.length_a   1.000
_cell.length_b   1.000
_cell.length_c   1.000
_cell.angle_alpha   90.00
_cell.angle_beta   90.00
_cell.angle_gamma   90.00
#
_symmetry.space_group_name_H-M   'P 1'
#
loop_
_entity.id
_entity.type
_entity.pdbx_description
1 polymer ?
#
loop_
_entity_poly.entity_id
_entity_poly.type
_entity_poly.pdbx_seq_one_letter_code
_entity_poly.pdbx_strand_id
1 'polypeptide(L)'
;MAAKEKVIVNNELALVYDFTEKPNKTQLKAHEDRAVVAKLRADLVLPTDKILTVDIDFDTDSGYHGNAMIIMDDFGVELLISGFESKYGKEYADKIREAWNTKQYPDDPRKPTYIMVQKPKHEGILPQVIVACGGRGHDDDDDDKGKTITNIFE
;
A
#
# COMPACT_ATOMS: atom_id res chain seq x y z
N MET A 1 -19.35 28.41 -7.05
CA MET A 1 -17.88 28.30 -6.84
C MET A 1 -17.47 26.92 -7.29
N ALA A 2 -16.32 26.76 -7.94
CA ALA A 2 -15.86 25.43 -8.33
C ALA A 2 -15.63 24.60 -7.05
N ALA A 3 -16.30 23.45 -6.93
CA ALA A 3 -16.20 22.57 -5.75
C ALA A 3 -14.81 21.92 -5.60
N LYS A 4 -13.87 22.22 -6.51
CA LYS A 4 -12.53 21.66 -6.54
C LYS A 4 -11.47 22.74 -6.73
N GLU A 5 -10.37 22.60 -6.02
CA GLU A 5 -9.20 23.48 -6.07
C GLU A 5 -7.93 22.65 -6.30
N LYS A 6 -7.04 23.11 -7.19
CA LYS A 6 -5.73 22.49 -7.43
C LYS A 6 -4.63 23.34 -6.81
N VAL A 7 -3.81 22.74 -5.97
CA VAL A 7 -2.63 23.36 -5.37
C VAL A 7 -1.39 22.63 -5.88
N ILE A 8 -0.43 23.36 -6.44
CA ILE A 8 0.86 22.82 -6.85
C ILE A 8 1.80 22.89 -5.65
N VAL A 9 2.27 21.73 -5.19
CA VAL A 9 3.23 21.64 -4.08
C VAL A 9 4.65 21.82 -4.62
N ASN A 10 4.95 21.15 -5.73
CA ASN A 10 6.18 21.31 -6.51
C ASN A 10 5.93 20.86 -7.97
N ASN A 11 6.99 20.80 -8.79
CA ASN A 11 6.89 20.45 -10.21
C ASN A 11 6.39 19.02 -10.49
N GLU A 12 6.41 18.14 -9.48
CA GLU A 12 6.09 16.72 -9.58
C GLU A 12 4.84 16.34 -8.75
N LEU A 13 4.35 17.24 -7.90
CA LEU A 13 3.23 16.99 -6.99
C LEU A 13 2.22 18.15 -7.00
N ALA A 14 0.97 17.81 -7.32
CA ALA A 14 -0.17 18.69 -7.13
C ALA A 14 -1.28 17.97 -6.37
N LEU A 15 -1.93 18.70 -5.47
CA LEU A 15 -3.09 18.25 -4.70
C LEU A 15 -4.36 18.82 -5.31
N VAL A 16 -5.41 18.01 -5.37
CA VAL A 16 -6.75 18.48 -5.77
C VAL A 16 -7.69 18.30 -4.58
N TYR A 17 -8.10 19.40 -3.99
CA TYR A 17 -9.07 19.44 -2.91
C TYR A 17 -10.48 19.40 -3.50
N ASP A 18 -11.34 18.54 -2.97
CA ASP A 18 -12.77 18.49 -3.27
C ASP A 18 -13.53 18.91 -2.01
N PHE A 19 -14.13 20.11 -2.04
CA PHE A 19 -14.84 20.71 -0.92
C PHE A 19 -16.31 20.26 -0.83
N THR A 20 -16.72 19.28 -1.63
CA THR A 20 -18.05 18.68 -1.50
C THR A 20 -18.14 17.97 -0.16
N GLU A 21 -19.05 18.42 0.71
CA GLU A 21 -19.31 17.78 1.99
C GLU A 21 -19.82 16.35 1.79
N LYS A 22 -19.21 15.40 2.50
CA LYS A 22 -19.55 13.97 2.45
C LYS A 22 -19.66 13.44 3.88
N PRO A 23 -20.73 12.73 4.24
CA PRO A 23 -20.81 12.09 5.55
C PRO A 23 -19.74 11.00 5.67
N ASN A 24 -19.16 10.86 6.86
CA ASN A 24 -18.31 9.71 7.17
C ASN A 24 -19.16 8.44 7.22
N LYS A 25 -19.10 7.62 6.17
CA LYS A 25 -19.76 6.30 6.07
C LYS A 25 -18.82 5.13 6.40
N THR A 26 -17.64 5.46 6.89
CA THR A 26 -16.55 4.54 7.22
C THR A 26 -16.66 4.14 8.70
N GLN A 27 -15.90 3.12 9.14
CA GLN A 27 -15.77 2.80 10.57
C GLN A 27 -14.63 3.58 11.25
N LEU A 28 -13.92 4.43 10.52
CA LEU A 28 -12.74 5.14 11.01
C LEU A 28 -13.13 6.32 11.90
N LYS A 29 -12.33 6.49 12.96
CA LYS A 29 -12.38 7.64 13.87
C LYS A 29 -11.11 8.45 13.69
N ALA A 30 -11.28 9.74 13.41
CA ALA A 30 -10.18 10.68 13.38
C ALA A 30 -9.66 10.97 14.81
N HIS A 31 -8.46 11.53 14.91
CA HIS A 31 -7.97 12.10 16.15
C HIS A 31 -8.48 13.55 16.31
N GLU A 32 -8.35 14.11 17.50
CA GLU A 32 -8.78 15.49 17.79
C GLU A 32 -8.12 16.53 16.88
N ASP A 33 -6.85 16.32 16.54
CA ASP A 33 -6.01 17.25 15.78
C ASP A 33 -5.43 16.64 14.49
N ARG A 34 -5.94 15.48 14.04
CA ARG A 34 -5.39 14.76 12.88
C ARG A 34 -6.44 13.95 12.12
N ALA A 35 -6.51 14.18 10.82
CA ALA A 35 -7.30 13.39 9.88
C ALA A 35 -6.69 12.00 9.67
N VAL A 36 -7.53 11.04 9.27
CA VAL A 36 -7.14 9.67 8.91
C VAL A 36 -7.43 9.41 7.44
N VAL A 37 -6.56 8.66 6.76
CA VAL A 37 -6.76 8.28 5.37
C VAL A 37 -7.80 7.16 5.33
N ALA A 38 -8.95 7.42 4.70
CA ALA A 38 -10.02 6.43 4.56
C ALA A 38 -9.92 5.61 3.26
N LYS A 39 -9.49 6.25 2.18
CA LYS A 39 -9.37 5.62 0.86
C LYS A 39 -8.20 6.23 0.10
N LEU A 40 -7.46 5.39 -0.64
CA LEU A 40 -6.44 5.82 -1.60
C LEU A 40 -6.81 5.25 -2.96
N ARG A 41 -6.87 6.11 -3.98
CA ARG A 41 -6.97 5.68 -5.37
C ARG A 41 -5.63 5.93 -6.04
N ALA A 42 -5.06 4.88 -6.62
CA ALA A 42 -3.78 4.94 -7.30
C ALA A 42 -3.92 4.45 -8.73
N ASP A 43 -3.35 5.19 -9.67
CA ASP A 43 -3.21 4.75 -11.07
C ASP A 43 -1.78 4.21 -11.24
N LEU A 44 -1.68 2.92 -11.53
CA LEU A 44 -0.41 2.21 -11.69
C LEU A 44 -0.01 2.18 -13.16
N VAL A 45 1.22 2.61 -13.46
CA VAL A 45 1.84 2.40 -14.77
C VAL A 45 2.37 0.97 -14.83
N LEU A 46 1.77 0.14 -15.68
CA LEU A 46 2.19 -1.25 -15.85
C LEU A 46 3.41 -1.35 -16.79
N PRO A 47 4.20 -2.45 -16.73
CA PRO A 47 5.28 -2.70 -17.69
C PRO A 47 4.84 -2.73 -19.16
N THR A 48 3.53 -2.89 -19.41
CA THR A 48 2.91 -2.87 -20.74
C THR A 48 2.51 -1.46 -21.20
N ASP A 49 2.89 -0.41 -20.45
CA ASP A 49 2.51 1.00 -20.69
C ASP A 49 0.99 1.27 -20.61
N LYS A 50 0.23 0.33 -20.02
CA LYS A 50 -1.19 0.51 -19.67
C LYS A 50 -1.33 1.06 -18.25
N ILE A 51 -2.41 1.80 -17.98
CA ILE A 51 -2.74 2.33 -16.64
C ILE A 51 -3.77 1.46 -15.94
N LEU A 52 -3.43 0.86 -14.80
CA LEU A 52 -4.36 0.12 -13.95
C LEU A 52 -4.75 0.95 -12.72
N THR A 53 -6.02 1.31 -12.59
CA THR A 53 -6.54 1.95 -11.37
C THR A 53 -6.75 0.93 -10.27
N VAL A 54 -6.23 1.21 -9.08
CA VAL A 54 -6.46 0.46 -7.85
C VAL A 54 -7.11 1.37 -6.81
N ASP A 55 -8.27 0.95 -6.30
CA ASP A 55 -8.94 1.57 -5.17
C ASP A 55 -8.59 0.77 -3.90
N ILE A 56 -7.90 1.43 -2.96
CA ILE A 56 -7.50 0.85 -1.67
C ILE A 56 -8.37 1.44 -0.57
N ASP A 57 -9.14 0.58 0.09
CA ASP A 57 -10.07 0.93 1.16
C ASP A 57 -9.44 0.60 2.52
N PHE A 58 -9.31 1.61 3.39
CA PHE A 58 -8.72 1.49 4.73
C PHE A 58 -9.79 1.46 5.83
N ASP A 59 -11.07 1.33 5.49
CA ASP A 59 -12.18 1.41 6.42
C ASP A 59 -13.01 0.12 6.61
N THR A 60 -12.85 -0.85 5.73
CA THR A 60 -13.42 -2.22 5.77
C THR A 60 -12.53 -3.27 6.45
N ASP A 61 -13.06 -4.43 6.86
CA ASP A 61 -12.24 -5.57 7.38
C ASP A 61 -11.21 -6.15 6.37
N SER A 62 -10.96 -5.47 5.25
CA SER A 62 -9.99 -5.76 4.19
C SER A 62 -8.55 -5.92 4.68
N GLY A 63 -8.27 -5.63 5.96
CA GLY A 63 -6.97 -5.78 6.57
C GLY A 63 -6.00 -4.67 6.20
N TYR A 64 -6.47 -3.50 5.79
CA TYR A 64 -5.64 -2.31 5.53
C TYR A 64 -5.63 -1.31 6.70
N HIS A 65 -6.37 -1.58 7.77
CA HIS A 65 -6.42 -0.74 8.96
C HIS A 65 -5.07 -0.70 9.67
N GLY A 66 -4.66 0.50 10.10
CA GLY A 66 -3.42 0.63 10.87
C GLY A 66 -2.14 0.45 10.04
N ASN A 67 -2.25 0.55 8.70
CA ASN A 67 -1.11 0.81 7.83
C ASN A 67 -0.37 2.05 8.32
N ALA A 68 0.90 1.85 8.67
CA ALA A 68 1.81 2.88 9.15
C ALA A 68 2.67 3.44 8.01
N MET A 69 3.00 2.61 7.01
CA MET A 69 3.82 3.00 5.86
C MET A 69 3.34 2.30 4.59
N ILE A 70 3.43 3.00 3.47
CA ILE A 70 3.35 2.44 2.11
C ILE A 70 4.67 2.79 1.41
N ILE A 71 5.36 1.78 0.91
CA ILE A 71 6.67 1.88 0.28
C ILE A 71 6.51 1.47 -1.18
N MET A 72 6.99 2.29 -2.11
CA MET A 72 6.65 2.19 -3.53
C MET A 72 7.86 2.05 -4.46
N ASP A 73 9.07 2.20 -3.94
CA ASP A 73 10.30 2.15 -4.74
C ASP A 73 11.43 1.44 -3.98
N ASP A 74 12.49 1.09 -4.73
CA ASP A 74 13.65 0.37 -4.21
C ASP A 74 14.35 1.13 -3.06
N PHE A 75 14.43 2.46 -3.13
CA PHE A 75 15.07 3.26 -2.10
C PHE A 75 14.31 3.17 -0.78
N GLY A 76 12.99 3.30 -0.81
CA GLY A 76 12.14 3.13 0.36
C GLY A 76 12.19 1.71 0.92
N VAL A 77 12.29 0.69 0.05
CA VAL A 77 12.45 -0.70 0.48
C VAL A 77 13.78 -0.91 1.19
N GLU A 78 14.87 -0.33 0.70
CA GLU A 78 16.17 -0.42 1.36
C GLU A 78 16.20 0.30 2.72
N LEU A 79 15.50 1.43 2.86
CA LEU A 79 15.31 2.07 4.16
C LEU A 79 14.53 1.18 5.13
N LEU A 80 13.47 0.52 4.64
CA LEU A 80 12.69 -0.42 5.43
C LEU A 80 13.54 -1.60 5.90
N ILE A 81 14.27 -2.23 4.97
CA ILE A 81 15.17 -3.36 5.22
C ILE A 81 16.21 -2.97 6.27
N SER A 82 16.86 -1.82 6.11
CA SER A 82 17.87 -1.33 7.06
C SER A 82 17.29 -1.14 8.47
N GLY A 83 16.09 -0.57 8.56
CA GLY A 83 15.37 -0.41 9.82
C GLY A 83 15.01 -1.75 10.47
N PHE A 84 14.57 -2.73 9.66
CA PHE A 84 14.23 -4.07 10.14
C PHE A 84 15.47 -4.86 10.57
N GLU A 85 16.56 -4.77 9.81
CA GLU A 85 17.82 -5.43 10.16
C GLU A 85 18.35 -4.91 11.50
N SER A 86 18.34 -3.58 11.69
CA SER A 86 18.81 -2.96 12.93
C SER A 86 17.91 -3.28 14.12
N LYS A 87 16.58 -3.35 13.94
CA LYS A 87 15.62 -3.46 15.05
C LYS A 87 15.22 -4.89 15.38
N TYR A 88 15.09 -5.75 14.38
CA TYR A 88 14.56 -7.10 14.51
C TYR A 88 15.55 -8.18 14.08
N GLY A 89 16.59 -7.82 13.32
CA GLY A 89 17.66 -8.72 12.90
C GLY A 89 17.61 -9.04 11.40
N LYS A 90 18.75 -9.52 10.90
CA LYS A 90 18.99 -9.75 9.47
C LYS A 90 18.00 -10.70 8.81
N GLU A 91 17.55 -11.74 9.51
CA GLU A 91 16.58 -12.72 8.96
C GLU A 91 15.30 -12.05 8.44
N TYR A 92 14.76 -11.09 9.19
CA TYR A 92 13.53 -10.39 8.80
C TYR A 92 13.77 -9.42 7.64
N ALA A 93 14.93 -8.77 7.62
CA ALA A 93 15.35 -7.90 6.52
C ALA A 93 15.54 -8.70 5.22
N ASP A 94 16.12 -9.90 5.32
CA ASP A 94 16.31 -10.80 4.18
C ASP A 94 14.96 -11.28 3.61
N LYS A 95 13.97 -11.59 4.46
CA LYS A 95 12.59 -11.91 4.02
C LYS A 95 11.92 -10.76 3.28
N ILE A 96 12.07 -9.51 3.76
CA ILE A 96 11.56 -8.32 3.04
C ILE A 96 12.23 -8.21 1.67
N ARG A 97 13.56 -8.35 1.63
CA ARG A 97 14.34 -8.23 0.39
C ARG A 97 13.92 -9.28 -0.64
N GLU A 98 13.75 -10.53 -0.20
CA GLU A 98 13.31 -11.63 -1.07
C GLU A 98 11.91 -11.38 -1.60
N ALA A 99 10.96 -11.00 -0.73
CA ALA A 99 9.58 -10.75 -1.11
C ALA A 99 9.42 -9.59 -2.10
N TRP A 100 10.23 -8.54 -2.00
CA TRP A 100 10.25 -7.44 -2.98
C TRP A 100 10.80 -7.87 -4.33
N ASN A 101 11.87 -8.67 -4.31
CA ASN A 101 12.62 -9.02 -5.53
C ASN A 101 12.06 -10.20 -6.30
N THR A 102 11.04 -10.88 -5.77
CA THR A 102 10.47 -12.09 -6.33
C THR A 102 8.99 -11.90 -6.64
N LYS A 103 8.50 -12.55 -7.70
CA LYS A 103 7.06 -12.62 -7.94
C LYS A 103 6.41 -13.42 -6.81
N GLN A 104 5.20 -13.04 -6.39
CA GLN A 104 4.51 -13.75 -5.31
C GLN A 104 4.16 -15.17 -5.77
N TYR A 105 3.73 -15.30 -7.03
CA TYR A 105 3.51 -16.57 -7.71
C TYR A 105 4.28 -16.61 -9.05
N PRO A 106 4.72 -17.80 -9.51
CA PRO A 106 5.51 -17.92 -10.75
C PRO A 106 4.81 -17.35 -11.99
N ASP A 107 3.48 -17.44 -12.03
CA ASP A 107 2.60 -17.00 -13.10
C ASP A 107 2.21 -15.51 -13.00
N ASP A 108 2.55 -14.82 -11.91
CA ASP A 108 2.23 -13.40 -11.78
C ASP A 108 2.88 -12.59 -12.91
N PRO A 109 2.19 -11.58 -13.47
CA PRO A 109 2.71 -10.80 -14.57
C PRO A 109 3.95 -9.98 -14.17
N ARG A 110 4.09 -9.64 -12.88
CA ARG A 110 5.20 -8.81 -12.36
C ARG A 110 5.48 -9.07 -10.89
N LYS A 111 6.58 -8.48 -10.40
CA LYS A 111 6.91 -8.37 -8.97
C LYS A 111 5.91 -7.43 -8.27
N PRO A 112 5.85 -7.41 -6.92
CA PRO A 112 5.03 -6.46 -6.17
C PRO A 112 5.24 -5.01 -6.59
N THR A 113 4.20 -4.18 -6.46
CA THR A 113 4.26 -2.75 -6.77
C THR A 113 4.50 -1.89 -5.53
N TYR A 114 4.04 -2.35 -4.36
CA TYR A 114 4.28 -1.66 -3.10
C TYR A 114 4.33 -2.64 -1.93
N ILE A 115 4.98 -2.19 -0.85
CA ILE A 115 4.97 -2.83 0.46
C ILE A 115 4.14 -1.97 1.40
N MET A 116 3.28 -2.60 2.20
CA MET A 116 2.60 -1.96 3.30
C MET A 116 3.10 -2.51 4.61
N VAL A 117 3.28 -1.63 5.59
CA VAL A 117 3.73 -2.00 6.93
C VAL A 117 2.66 -1.58 7.91
N GLN A 118 2.17 -2.53 8.69
CA GLN A 118 1.19 -2.27 9.74
C GLN A 118 1.86 -2.21 11.09
N LYS A 119 1.35 -1.31 11.93
CA LYS A 119 1.80 -1.26 13.32
C LYS A 119 1.58 -2.64 13.99
N PRO A 120 2.48 -3.08 14.89
CA PRO A 120 2.25 -4.26 15.70
C PRO A 120 0.93 -4.16 16.48
N LYS A 121 0.21 -5.28 16.61
CA LYS A 121 -1.01 -5.35 17.43
C LYS A 121 -0.72 -5.18 18.93
N HIS A 122 0.47 -5.59 19.38
CA HIS A 122 0.95 -5.49 20.76
C HIS A 122 2.43 -5.12 20.80
N GLU A 123 2.93 -4.70 21.97
CA GLU A 123 4.38 -4.52 22.15
C GLU A 123 5.09 -5.87 22.09
N GLY A 124 6.30 -5.89 21.54
CA GLY A 124 7.15 -7.08 21.46
C GLY A 124 6.85 -8.05 20.31
N ILE A 125 5.81 -7.80 19.50
CA ILE A 125 5.57 -8.57 18.26
C ILE A 125 6.02 -7.78 17.03
N LEU A 126 6.33 -8.51 15.96
CA LEU A 126 6.72 -7.91 14.69
C LEU A 126 5.55 -7.11 14.07
N PRO A 127 5.85 -6.00 13.39
CA PRO A 127 4.90 -5.38 12.48
C PRO A 127 4.53 -6.36 11.37
N GLN A 128 3.29 -6.30 10.89
CA GLN A 128 2.92 -7.05 9.68
C GLN A 128 3.47 -6.31 8.47
N VAL A 129 4.10 -7.05 7.56
CA VAL A 129 4.66 -6.50 6.34
C VAL A 129 4.06 -7.25 5.16
N ILE A 130 3.44 -6.50 4.28
CA ILE A 130 2.60 -7.01 3.22
C ILE A 130 3.17 -6.55 1.88
N VAL A 131 3.47 -7.50 1.01
CA VAL A 131 3.75 -7.23 -0.42
C VAL A 131 2.46 -7.35 -1.23
N ALA A 132 2.22 -6.43 -2.16
CA ALA A 132 0.95 -6.40 -2.90
C ALA A 132 1.09 -5.95 -4.35
N CYS A 133 0.01 -6.16 -5.11
CA CYS A 133 -0.20 -5.68 -6.47
C CYS A 133 0.81 -6.19 -7.52
N GLY A 134 1.31 -7.44 -7.38
CA GLY A 134 2.07 -8.11 -8.44
C GLY A 134 1.21 -8.94 -9.41
N GLY A 135 0.08 -9.48 -8.93
CA GLY A 135 -0.62 -10.60 -9.57
C GLY A 135 -1.66 -10.29 -10.66
N ARG A 136 -2.01 -9.02 -10.92
CA ARG A 136 -3.09 -8.67 -11.88
C ARG A 136 -2.67 -7.74 -13.02
N GLY A 137 -3.14 -8.02 -14.23
CA GLY A 137 -3.02 -7.22 -15.45
C GLY A 137 -4.30 -6.45 -15.82
N HIS A 138 -4.41 -6.04 -17.09
CA HIS A 138 -5.59 -5.34 -17.65
C HIS A 138 -6.61 -6.31 -18.27
N ASP A 139 -6.11 -7.39 -18.85
CA ASP A 139 -6.89 -8.33 -19.67
C ASP A 139 -7.33 -9.56 -18.84
N ASP A 140 -7.29 -9.45 -17.50
CA ASP A 140 -7.75 -10.49 -16.58
C ASP A 140 -9.29 -10.46 -16.51
N ASP A 141 -9.94 -10.95 -17.57
CA ASP A 141 -11.37 -11.27 -17.59
C ASP A 141 -11.63 -12.51 -16.72
N ASP A 142 -12.29 -12.28 -15.57
CA ASP A 142 -12.90 -13.26 -14.66
C ASP A 142 -12.03 -14.37 -14.01
N ASP A 143 -12.40 -14.68 -12.77
CA ASP A 143 -12.13 -15.95 -12.05
C ASP A 143 -10.85 -16.22 -11.23
N ASP A 144 -9.99 -15.24 -10.91
CA ASP A 144 -8.97 -15.49 -9.85
C ASP A 144 -9.45 -15.04 -8.46
N LYS A 145 -10.19 -15.97 -7.83
CA LYS A 145 -10.49 -15.98 -6.41
C LYS A 145 -9.19 -16.04 -5.60
N GLY A 146 -8.79 -14.90 -5.04
CA GLY A 146 -7.98 -14.89 -3.82
C GLY A 146 -6.52 -15.30 -3.97
N LYS A 147 -5.76 -14.64 -4.85
CA LYS A 147 -4.32 -14.50 -4.61
C LYS A 147 -4.14 -13.64 -3.35
N THR A 148 -3.95 -14.33 -2.24
CA THR A 148 -3.94 -13.81 -0.87
C THR A 148 -2.84 -12.78 -0.71
N ILE A 149 -3.15 -11.72 0.01
CA ILE A 149 -2.17 -10.78 0.55
C ILE A 149 -1.21 -11.59 1.45
N THR A 150 0.05 -11.71 1.06
CA THR A 150 1.03 -12.46 1.86
C THR A 150 1.67 -11.55 2.90
N ASN A 151 1.41 -11.83 4.17
CA ASN A 151 2.26 -11.33 5.25
C ASN A 151 3.58 -12.11 5.20
N ILE A 152 4.71 -11.41 5.08
CA ILE A 152 6.02 -12.04 4.83
C ILE A 152 6.60 -12.75 6.06
N PHE A 153 5.98 -12.63 7.23
CA PHE A 153 6.43 -13.23 8.49
C PHE A 153 5.49 -14.30 9.05
N GLU A 154 4.36 -14.56 8.39
CA GLU A 154 3.45 -15.67 8.69
C GLU A 154 3.75 -16.87 7.80
#